data_AF-A0A381UFU3-F1
#
_entry.id   AF-A0A381UFU3-F1
#
_cell.length_a   1.000
_cell.length_b   1.000
_cell.length_c   1.000
_cell.angle_alpha   90.00
_cell.angle_beta   90.00
_cell.angle_gamma   90.00
#
_symmetry.space_group_name_H-M   'P 1'
#
loop_
_entity.id
_entity.type
_entity.pdbx_description
1 polymer ?
#
loop_
_entity_poly.entity_id
_entity_poly.type
_entity_poly.pdbx_seq_one_letter_code
_entity_poly.pdbx_strand_id
1 'polypeptide(L)'
;HPIVWPKGEYPGIRDNLHWYSENVYSNINNMTEFKGLLNTLLMKLTNYSAFMFALHKTINDPESWTRLVLDKDVLEDDQIGMTEWVERHVNRYIYNVNLATRLGDRNTGVAYFFQPTMLLSMEKWLTPRERDFLSPDNYATEFHGYPKRDAKELYYSRVRKEFEKLIASNESEFTTIVDLSRLFDNKSPDEAYFGDYVHYLPRGRTIIAKEIANIILPIIQKKIRNNPDFNQCVAES
;
A
#
# COMPACT_ATOMS: atom_id res chain seq x y z
N HIS A 1 -23.18 -34.62 6.05
CA HIS A 1 -23.18 -33.66 7.18
C HIS A 1 -22.69 -32.31 6.66
N PRO A 2 -23.51 -31.24 6.71
CA PRO A 2 -23.04 -29.92 6.31
C PRO A 2 -22.06 -29.39 7.37
N ILE A 3 -20.96 -28.80 6.90
CA ILE A 3 -19.94 -28.15 7.72
C ILE A 3 -20.57 -26.86 8.28
N VAL A 4 -20.80 -26.84 9.58
CA VAL A 4 -21.25 -25.65 10.30
C VAL A 4 -20.02 -24.81 10.63
N TRP A 5 -19.89 -23.65 9.99
CA TRP A 5 -18.88 -22.66 10.37
C TRP A 5 -19.26 -22.01 11.71
N PRO A 6 -18.30 -21.78 12.62
CA PRO A 6 -18.58 -21.11 13.88
C PRO A 6 -19.04 -19.67 13.61
N LYS A 7 -20.05 -19.22 14.37
CA LYS A 7 -20.56 -17.84 14.35
C LYS A 7 -19.38 -16.89 14.52
N GLY A 8 -19.04 -16.20 13.44
CA GLY A 8 -17.89 -15.32 13.38
C GLY A 8 -18.10 -14.07 14.24
N GLU A 9 -17.25 -13.91 15.23
CA GLU A 9 -16.85 -12.61 15.77
C GLU A 9 -15.33 -12.65 15.96
N TYR A 10 -14.60 -12.36 14.88
CA TYR A 10 -13.23 -11.87 14.97
C TYR A 10 -13.29 -10.34 14.75
N PRO A 11 -13.17 -9.51 15.80
CA PRO A 11 -13.43 -8.07 15.71
C PRO A 11 -12.45 -7.25 14.85
N GLY A 12 -11.51 -7.87 14.13
CA GLY A 12 -10.44 -7.13 13.41
C GLY A 12 -10.32 -7.41 11.91
N ILE A 13 -11.16 -8.28 11.34
CA ILE A 13 -11.03 -8.70 9.93
C ILE A 13 -11.90 -7.84 8.98
N ARG A 14 -12.97 -7.21 9.49
CA ARG A 14 -13.85 -6.38 8.67
C ARG A 14 -13.24 -5.02 8.29
N ASP A 15 -12.37 -4.46 9.12
CA ASP A 15 -11.87 -3.09 8.90
C ASP A 15 -10.65 -3.01 7.97
N ASN A 16 -10.12 -4.16 7.51
CA ASN A 16 -8.95 -4.22 6.62
C ASN A 16 -9.21 -4.91 5.27
N LEU A 17 -10.45 -5.33 4.99
CA LEU A 17 -10.82 -5.84 3.67
C LEU A 17 -11.25 -4.67 2.78
N HIS A 18 -10.38 -4.33 1.83
CA HIS A 18 -10.64 -3.30 0.83
C HIS A 18 -11.96 -3.58 0.10
N TRP A 19 -12.77 -2.56 -0.22
CA TRP A 19 -14.05 -2.63 -0.98
C TRP A 19 -14.09 -3.69 -2.09
N TYR A 20 -12.98 -3.91 -2.81
CA TYR A 20 -12.88 -4.91 -3.87
C TYR A 20 -13.22 -6.33 -3.40
N SER A 21 -12.98 -6.66 -2.13
CA SER A 21 -13.33 -7.93 -1.49
C SER A 21 -14.84 -8.06 -1.22
N GLU A 22 -15.53 -6.97 -0.88
CA GLU A 22 -16.99 -6.97 -0.70
C GLU A 22 -17.73 -7.08 -2.04
N ASN A 23 -17.14 -6.53 -3.10
CA ASN A 23 -17.67 -6.59 -4.47
C ASN A 23 -17.63 -8.01 -5.07
N VAL A 24 -16.89 -8.95 -4.45
CA VAL A 24 -16.83 -10.38 -4.82
C VAL A 24 -18.15 -11.09 -4.55
N TYR A 25 -18.85 -10.73 -3.47
CA TYR A 25 -20.10 -11.39 -3.09
C TYR A 25 -21.31 -10.88 -3.88
N SER A 26 -21.27 -9.64 -4.38
CA SER A 26 -22.43 -9.01 -5.03
C SER A 26 -22.50 -9.22 -6.54
N ASN A 27 -21.42 -9.60 -7.23
CA ASN A 27 -21.35 -9.56 -8.70
C ASN A 27 -21.19 -10.91 -9.42
N ILE A 28 -21.50 -12.04 -8.77
CA ILE A 28 -21.52 -13.36 -9.42
C ILE A 28 -22.51 -13.40 -10.63
N ASN A 29 -23.50 -12.49 -10.68
CA ASN A 29 -24.52 -12.49 -11.71
C ASN A 29 -24.28 -11.58 -12.94
N ASN A 30 -23.15 -10.88 -13.06
CA ASN A 30 -22.92 -9.92 -14.17
C ASN A 30 -21.68 -10.24 -15.06
N MET A 31 -21.29 -11.51 -15.17
CA MET A 31 -20.08 -11.93 -15.88
C MET A 31 -20.14 -11.85 -17.43
N THR A 32 -21.26 -11.46 -18.04
CA THR A 32 -21.46 -11.51 -19.51
C THR A 32 -21.24 -10.18 -20.26
N GLU A 33 -21.04 -9.05 -19.57
CA GLU A 33 -20.75 -7.76 -20.20
C GLU A 33 -19.25 -7.42 -20.19
N PHE A 34 -18.77 -6.56 -21.10
CA PHE A 34 -17.37 -6.08 -21.17
C PHE A 34 -16.84 -5.57 -19.81
N LYS A 35 -17.72 -4.92 -19.03
CA LYS A 35 -17.44 -4.49 -17.65
C LYS A 35 -17.22 -5.67 -16.69
N GLY A 36 -17.99 -6.76 -16.85
CA GLY A 36 -17.83 -8.02 -16.11
C GLY A 36 -16.55 -8.76 -16.47
N LEU A 37 -16.16 -8.73 -17.74
CA LEU A 37 -14.91 -9.29 -18.24
C LEU A 37 -13.68 -8.54 -17.71
N LEU A 38 -13.72 -7.20 -17.71
CA LEU A 38 -12.67 -6.36 -17.12
C LEU A 38 -12.58 -6.55 -15.60
N ASN A 39 -13.71 -6.61 -14.89
CA ASN A 39 -13.72 -6.93 -13.46
C ASN A 39 -13.17 -8.33 -13.17
N THR A 40 -13.49 -9.32 -14.01
CA THR A 40 -12.98 -10.69 -13.86
C THR A 40 -11.47 -10.75 -14.13
N LEU A 41 -10.98 -10.00 -15.11
CA LEU A 41 -9.55 -9.88 -15.38
C LEU A 41 -8.84 -9.20 -14.20
N LEU A 42 -9.35 -8.07 -13.71
CA LEU A 42 -8.81 -7.39 -12.53
C LEU A 42 -8.84 -8.31 -11.30
N MET A 43 -9.93 -9.05 -11.08
CA MET A 43 -10.02 -10.04 -10.01
C MET A 43 -9.03 -11.19 -10.16
N LYS A 44 -8.86 -11.73 -11.37
CA LYS A 44 -7.87 -12.79 -11.63
C LYS A 44 -6.45 -12.27 -11.42
N LEU A 45 -6.16 -11.04 -11.86
CA LEU A 45 -4.88 -10.38 -11.61
C LEU A 45 -4.67 -10.15 -10.11
N THR A 46 -5.65 -9.62 -9.38
CA THR A 46 -5.57 -9.44 -7.92
C THR A 46 -5.41 -10.76 -7.19
N ASN A 47 -6.15 -11.81 -7.56
CA ASN A 47 -6.04 -13.14 -6.97
C ASN A 47 -4.69 -13.79 -7.28
N TYR A 48 -4.19 -13.63 -8.50
CA TYR A 48 -2.86 -14.10 -8.88
C TYR A 48 -1.78 -13.34 -8.10
N SER A 49 -1.86 -12.01 -7.99
CA SER A 49 -0.95 -11.21 -7.19
C SER A 49 -0.99 -11.58 -5.71
N ALA A 50 -2.18 -11.77 -5.13
CA ALA A 50 -2.36 -12.18 -3.74
C ALA A 50 -1.85 -13.61 -3.50
N PHE A 51 -2.10 -14.53 -4.43
CA PHE A 51 -1.61 -15.89 -4.39
C PHE A 51 -0.08 -15.93 -4.52
N MET A 52 0.50 -15.21 -5.48
CA MET A 52 1.95 -15.09 -5.63
C MET A 52 2.58 -14.41 -4.43
N PHE A 53 1.95 -13.40 -3.85
CA PHE A 53 2.36 -12.77 -2.59
C PHE A 53 2.36 -13.77 -1.43
N ALA A 54 1.27 -14.50 -1.22
CA ALA A 54 1.18 -15.52 -0.20
C ALA A 54 2.21 -16.64 -0.44
N LEU A 55 2.37 -17.09 -1.67
CA LEU A 55 3.32 -18.12 -2.07
C LEU A 55 4.76 -17.67 -1.80
N HIS A 56 5.16 -16.47 -2.25
CA HIS A 56 6.48 -15.90 -1.96
C HIS A 56 6.71 -15.70 -0.47
N LYS A 57 5.70 -15.22 0.26
CA LYS A 57 5.76 -15.10 1.71
C LYS A 57 6.00 -16.44 2.41
N THR A 58 5.58 -17.54 1.79
CA THR A 58 5.68 -18.88 2.39
C THR A 58 6.93 -19.63 1.91
N ILE A 59 7.35 -19.43 0.65
CA ILE A 59 8.44 -20.17 -0.01
C ILE A 59 9.76 -19.40 0.00
N ASN A 60 9.71 -18.07 -0.21
CA ASN A 60 10.88 -17.22 -0.43
C ASN A 60 11.15 -16.29 0.77
N ASP A 61 10.67 -16.68 1.95
CA ASP A 61 10.93 -16.02 3.22
C ASP A 61 12.00 -16.78 4.00
N PRO A 62 13.30 -16.57 3.67
CA PRO A 62 14.42 -17.20 4.39
C PRO A 62 14.47 -16.78 5.87
N GLU A 63 13.68 -15.76 6.25
CA GLU A 63 13.60 -15.18 7.57
C GLU A 63 12.18 -15.28 8.15
N SER A 64 11.37 -16.26 7.72
CA SER A 64 9.99 -16.46 8.21
C SER A 64 9.90 -16.58 9.72
N TRP A 65 10.93 -17.10 10.36
CA TRP A 65 11.09 -17.11 11.81
C TRP A 65 11.35 -15.71 12.38
N THR A 66 12.26 -14.93 11.80
CA THR A 66 12.51 -13.53 12.16
C THR A 66 11.25 -12.69 12.03
N ARG A 67 10.45 -12.90 10.98
CA ARG A 67 9.15 -12.27 10.78
C ARG A 67 8.15 -12.66 11.87
N LEU A 68 8.09 -13.93 12.27
CA LEU A 68 7.18 -14.41 13.32
C LEU A 68 7.56 -13.83 14.70
N VAL A 69 8.86 -13.63 14.93
CA VAL A 69 9.40 -12.90 16.09
C VAL A 69 9.05 -11.42 16.00
N LEU A 70 9.36 -10.73 14.89
CA LEU A 70 9.06 -9.31 14.69
C LEU A 70 7.54 -9.00 14.73
N ASP A 71 6.69 -9.85 14.15
CA ASP A 71 5.23 -9.69 14.21
C ASP A 71 4.71 -9.89 15.65
N LYS A 72 5.35 -10.73 16.48
CA LYS A 72 5.02 -10.88 17.90
C LYS A 72 5.55 -9.71 18.74
N ASP A 73 6.82 -9.35 18.56
CA ASP A 73 7.47 -8.24 19.28
C ASP A 73 6.80 -6.88 18.98
N VAL A 74 6.18 -6.72 17.82
CA VAL A 74 5.36 -5.54 17.49
C VAL A 74 4.03 -5.52 18.25
N LEU A 75 3.51 -6.69 18.64
CA LEU A 75 2.21 -6.88 19.31
C LEU A 75 2.33 -7.05 20.82
N GLU A 76 3.53 -7.34 21.34
CA GLU A 76 3.79 -7.39 22.78
C GLU A 76 3.86 -5.96 23.35
N ASP A 77 2.97 -5.72 24.32
CA ASP A 77 2.75 -4.41 24.97
C ASP A 77 3.78 -4.20 26.07
N ASP A 78 5.02 -3.96 25.64
CA ASP A 78 6.12 -3.62 26.53
C ASP A 78 6.07 -2.11 26.83
N GLN A 79 6.48 -1.67 28.03
CA GLN A 79 6.69 -0.24 28.36
C GLN A 79 7.92 0.35 27.61
N ILE A 80 8.04 0.10 26.31
CA ILE A 80 9.13 0.56 25.44
C ILE A 80 8.86 1.97 24.95
N GLY A 81 9.91 2.81 24.87
CA GLY A 81 9.78 4.19 24.42
C GLY A 81 9.27 4.30 22.96
N MET A 82 8.56 5.39 22.66
CA MET A 82 7.97 5.69 21.34
C MET A 82 8.92 5.42 20.16
N THR A 83 10.19 5.82 20.28
CA THR A 83 11.19 5.63 19.23
C THR A 83 11.41 4.16 18.90
N GLU A 84 11.60 3.32 19.91
CA GLU A 84 11.84 1.89 19.71
C GLU A 84 10.62 1.22 19.08
N TRP A 85 9.43 1.56 19.59
CA TRP A 85 8.18 1.07 19.05
C TRP A 85 7.96 1.49 17.59
N VAL A 86 8.30 2.74 17.23
CA VAL A 86 8.26 3.22 15.83
C VAL A 86 9.24 2.43 14.97
N GLU A 87 10.46 2.18 15.44
CA GLU A 87 11.43 1.37 14.69
C GLU A 87 10.92 -0.06 14.43
N ARG A 88 10.26 -0.70 15.41
CA ARG A 88 9.63 -2.02 15.19
C ARG A 88 8.62 -1.98 14.04
N HIS A 89 7.79 -0.94 13.98
CA HIS A 89 6.81 -0.75 12.90
C HIS A 89 7.46 -0.42 11.56
N VAL A 90 8.49 0.41 11.55
CA VAL A 90 9.28 0.74 10.35
C VAL A 90 9.90 -0.54 9.80
N ASN A 91 10.56 -1.34 10.64
CA ASN A 91 11.18 -2.60 10.24
C ASN A 91 10.15 -3.56 9.63
N ARG A 92 9.00 -3.72 10.27
CA ARG A 92 7.90 -4.53 9.75
C ARG A 92 7.40 -4.05 8.39
N TYR A 93 7.24 -2.74 8.23
CA TYR A 93 6.80 -2.14 6.97
C TYR A 93 7.83 -2.38 5.86
N ILE A 94 9.11 -2.09 6.11
CA ILE A 94 10.20 -2.27 5.14
C ILE A 94 10.39 -3.74 4.76
N TYR A 95 10.26 -4.65 5.72
CA TYR A 95 10.22 -6.08 5.45
C TYR A 95 9.10 -6.43 4.44
N ASN A 96 7.88 -5.92 4.62
CA ASN A 96 6.77 -6.16 3.69
C ASN A 96 7.01 -5.53 2.31
N VAL A 97 7.67 -4.36 2.25
CA VAL A 97 8.10 -3.75 0.98
C VAL A 97 9.04 -4.69 0.24
N ASN A 98 10.10 -5.16 0.91
CA ASN A 98 11.07 -6.10 0.33
C ASN A 98 10.43 -7.40 -0.14
N LEU A 99 9.45 -7.91 0.60
CA LEU A 99 8.73 -9.11 0.20
C LEU A 99 7.87 -8.87 -1.05
N ALA A 100 7.15 -7.74 -1.09
CA ALA A 100 6.33 -7.39 -2.25
C ALA A 100 7.18 -7.16 -3.51
N THR A 101 8.34 -6.53 -3.38
CA THR A 101 9.23 -6.24 -4.51
C THR A 101 9.91 -7.48 -5.08
N ARG A 102 10.09 -8.54 -4.27
CA ARG A 102 10.57 -9.86 -4.73
C ARG A 102 9.57 -10.62 -5.62
N LEU A 103 8.34 -10.14 -5.76
CA LEU A 103 7.39 -10.67 -6.75
C LEU A 103 7.74 -10.27 -8.20
N GLY A 104 8.66 -9.32 -8.38
CA GLY A 104 9.12 -8.91 -9.70
C GLY A 104 9.97 -9.99 -10.34
N ASP A 105 9.63 -10.37 -11.57
CA ASP A 105 10.39 -11.30 -12.40
C ASP A 105 10.28 -10.94 -13.90
N ARG A 106 10.85 -11.80 -14.76
CA ARG A 106 10.84 -11.61 -16.22
C ARG A 106 9.43 -11.40 -16.81
N ASN A 107 8.41 -11.99 -16.20
CA ASN A 107 7.02 -11.94 -16.66
C ASN A 107 6.19 -10.91 -15.89
N THR A 108 6.60 -10.53 -14.68
CA THR A 108 5.84 -9.67 -13.77
C THR A 108 6.67 -8.47 -13.35
N GLY A 109 6.27 -7.26 -13.74
CA GLY A 109 6.85 -6.04 -13.18
C GLY A 109 6.13 -5.64 -11.88
N VAL A 110 6.89 -5.21 -10.86
CA VAL A 110 6.32 -4.71 -9.60
C VAL A 110 6.70 -3.25 -9.42
N ALA A 111 5.72 -2.40 -9.15
CA ALA A 111 5.95 -1.01 -8.76
C ALA A 111 5.37 -0.76 -7.37
N TYR A 112 6.21 -0.32 -6.43
CA TYR A 112 5.84 -0.03 -5.05
C TYR A 112 5.95 1.48 -4.79
N PHE A 113 4.84 2.11 -4.39
CA PHE A 113 4.76 3.54 -4.15
C PHE A 113 4.50 3.80 -2.67
N PHE A 114 5.41 4.50 -2.00
CA PHE A 114 5.13 5.02 -0.67
C PHE A 114 4.27 6.27 -0.78
N GLN A 115 3.02 6.16 -0.37
CA GLN A 115 2.01 7.18 -0.61
C GLN A 115 2.18 8.42 0.29
N PRO A 116 1.76 9.62 -0.17
CA PRO A 116 1.73 10.81 0.67
C PRO A 116 0.76 10.66 1.83
N THR A 117 1.09 11.22 3.00
CA THR A 117 0.15 11.29 4.12
C THR A 117 0.13 12.71 4.64
N MET A 118 -0.95 13.06 5.34
CA MET A 118 -1.02 14.31 6.08
C MET A 118 -0.16 14.20 7.34
N LEU A 119 0.88 15.02 7.42
CA LEU A 119 1.84 15.09 8.52
C LEU A 119 1.76 16.44 9.23
N LEU A 120 2.30 16.51 10.45
CA LEU A 120 2.32 17.73 11.21
C LEU A 120 3.21 18.78 10.54
N SER A 121 4.36 18.37 10.02
CA SER A 121 5.28 19.25 9.30
C SER A 121 4.64 19.97 8.09
N MET A 122 3.48 19.48 7.62
CA MET A 122 2.73 20.07 6.52
C MET A 122 1.76 21.18 6.94
N GLU A 123 1.58 21.46 8.24
CA GLU A 123 0.51 22.34 8.76
C GLU A 123 0.34 23.65 7.98
N LYS A 124 1.45 24.32 7.62
CA LYS A 124 1.43 25.59 6.86
C LYS A 124 0.93 25.47 5.41
N TRP A 125 0.89 24.26 4.86
CA TRP A 125 0.45 23.95 3.50
C TRP A 125 -0.95 23.33 3.47
N LEU A 126 -1.55 23.10 4.63
CA LEU A 126 -2.90 22.55 4.75
C LEU A 126 -3.94 23.66 4.70
N THR A 127 -5.08 23.37 4.07
CA THR A 127 -6.25 24.25 4.16
C THR A 127 -6.73 24.32 5.62
N PRO A 128 -7.52 25.34 6.02
CA PRO A 128 -8.09 25.40 7.36
C PRO A 128 -8.80 24.09 7.76
N ARG A 129 -9.62 23.53 6.86
CA ARG A 129 -10.33 22.26 7.09
C ARG A 129 -9.39 21.06 7.28
N GLU A 130 -8.31 20.98 6.51
CA GLU A 130 -7.35 19.88 6.67
C GLU A 130 -6.57 19.99 7.98
N ARG A 131 -6.27 21.22 8.43
CA ARG A 131 -5.63 21.45 9.73
C ARG A 131 -6.51 21.00 10.90
N ASP A 132 -7.83 21.09 10.77
CA ASP A 132 -8.74 20.60 11.81
C ASP A 132 -8.52 19.10 12.08
N PHE A 133 -8.16 18.32 11.06
CA PHE A 133 -7.84 16.90 11.24
C PHE A 133 -6.56 16.68 12.04
N LEU A 134 -5.67 17.67 12.16
CA LEU A 134 -4.47 17.63 13.02
C LEU A 134 -4.74 18.15 14.44
N SER A 135 -5.96 18.63 14.73
CA SER A 135 -6.33 19.09 16.06
C SER A 135 -6.25 17.94 17.07
N PRO A 136 -5.66 18.17 18.26
CA PRO A 136 -5.64 17.18 19.36
C PRO A 136 -7.02 16.60 19.68
N ASP A 137 -8.08 17.41 19.55
CA ASP A 137 -9.46 17.02 19.88
C ASP A 137 -10.05 16.02 18.86
N ASN A 138 -9.60 16.07 17.60
CA ASN A 138 -9.93 15.09 16.56
C ASN A 138 -8.99 13.87 16.59
N TYR A 139 -7.94 13.94 17.41
CA TYR A 139 -6.92 12.93 17.64
C TYR A 139 -7.16 12.21 18.98
N ALA A 140 -8.41 11.84 19.27
CA ALA A 140 -8.84 11.27 20.55
C ALA A 140 -8.27 9.87 20.91
N THR A 141 -7.23 9.37 20.25
CA THR A 141 -6.66 8.06 20.55
C THR A 141 -5.15 8.12 20.42
N GLU A 142 -4.47 7.95 21.56
CA GLU A 142 -3.09 7.49 21.60
C GLU A 142 -2.91 6.30 20.63
N PHE A 143 -1.78 6.24 19.94
CA PHE A 143 -1.39 5.02 19.25
C PHE A 143 -0.46 4.27 20.19
N HIS A 144 -1.00 3.27 20.89
CA HIS A 144 -0.28 2.50 21.93
C HIS A 144 0.35 3.38 23.03
N GLY A 145 -0.45 4.23 23.68
CA GLY A 145 0.03 5.08 24.78
C GLY A 145 0.82 6.33 24.37
N TYR A 146 1.09 6.51 23.06
CA TYR A 146 1.83 7.67 22.55
C TYR A 146 0.96 8.66 21.77
N PRO A 147 1.28 9.97 21.81
CA PRO A 147 0.64 10.95 20.95
C PRO A 147 0.77 10.56 19.48
N LYS A 148 -0.35 10.15 18.87
CA LYS A 148 -0.41 9.66 17.48
C LYS A 148 0.14 10.68 16.48
N ARG A 149 0.07 11.98 16.78
CA ARG A 149 0.66 13.08 15.99
C ARG A 149 2.18 12.94 15.88
N ASP A 150 2.88 12.81 17.01
CA ASP A 150 4.34 12.75 17.04
C ASP A 150 4.86 11.38 16.56
N ALA A 151 4.17 10.30 16.95
CA ALA A 151 4.50 8.96 16.50
C ALA A 151 4.35 8.82 14.97
N LYS A 152 3.31 9.42 14.38
CA LYS A 152 3.11 9.41 12.92
C LYS A 152 4.21 10.20 12.21
N GLU A 153 4.56 11.39 12.70
CA GLU A 153 5.66 12.20 12.13
C GLU A 153 6.98 11.42 12.16
N LEU A 154 7.31 10.83 13.30
CA LEU A 154 8.53 10.03 13.46
C LEU A 154 8.52 8.81 12.54
N TYR A 155 7.42 8.05 12.49
CA TYR A 155 7.27 6.88 11.63
C TYR A 155 7.51 7.24 10.16
N TYR A 156 6.83 8.24 9.62
CA TYR A 156 6.98 8.61 8.21
C TYR A 156 8.38 9.16 7.91
N SER A 157 8.99 9.92 8.83
CA SER A 157 10.38 10.37 8.70
C SER A 157 11.36 9.20 8.63
N ARG A 158 11.14 8.16 9.46
CA ARG A 158 11.99 6.96 9.47
C ARG A 158 11.77 6.09 8.22
N VAL A 159 10.53 5.86 7.80
CA VAL A 159 10.23 5.14 6.56
C VAL A 159 10.83 5.86 5.34
N ARG A 160 10.75 7.20 5.25
CA ARG A 160 11.39 7.98 4.18
C ARG A 160 12.90 7.68 4.06
N LYS A 161 13.61 7.64 5.19
CA LYS A 161 15.05 7.28 5.21
C LYS A 161 15.33 5.85 4.78
N GLU A 162 14.46 4.89 5.13
CA GLU A 162 14.62 3.51 4.65
C GLU A 162 14.30 3.39 3.15
N PHE A 163 13.31 4.14 2.65
CA PHE A 163 13.02 4.24 1.21
C PHE A 163 14.20 4.82 0.42
N GLU A 164 14.90 5.83 0.95
CA GLU A 164 16.13 6.35 0.35
C GLU A 164 17.19 5.24 0.17
N LYS A 165 17.34 4.34 1.15
CA LYS A 165 18.23 3.18 1.04
C LYS A 165 17.74 2.14 0.03
N LEU A 166 16.45 1.81 0.05
CA LEU A 166 15.85 0.83 -0.87
C LEU A 166 15.95 1.27 -2.34
N ILE A 167 15.74 2.56 -2.59
CA ILE A 167 15.87 3.13 -3.93
C ILE A 167 17.34 3.12 -4.38
N ALA A 168 18.28 3.39 -3.46
CA ALA A 168 19.71 3.38 -3.75
C ALA A 168 20.26 1.96 -4.00
N SER A 169 19.74 0.93 -3.33
CA SER A 169 20.21 -0.45 -3.52
C SER A 169 19.72 -1.09 -4.82
N ASN A 170 18.53 -0.68 -5.31
CA ASN A 170 17.87 -1.13 -6.55
C ASN A 170 18.24 -2.55 -7.01
N GLU A 171 17.83 -3.55 -6.23
CA GLU A 171 18.32 -4.92 -6.36
C GLU A 171 17.76 -5.71 -7.57
N SER A 172 16.72 -5.21 -8.25
CA SER A 172 16.04 -5.93 -9.33
C SER A 172 15.60 -5.02 -10.48
N GLU A 173 15.90 -5.43 -11.72
CA GLU A 173 15.44 -4.73 -12.94
C GLU A 173 13.93 -4.84 -13.17
N PHE A 174 13.24 -5.74 -12.47
CA PHE A 174 11.79 -5.96 -12.60
C PHE A 174 10.97 -5.16 -11.58
N THR A 175 11.66 -4.39 -10.73
CA THR A 175 11.07 -3.67 -9.61
C THR A 175 11.27 -2.17 -9.76
N THR A 176 10.27 -1.40 -9.38
CA THR A 176 10.35 0.06 -9.27
C THR A 176 9.86 0.48 -7.90
N ILE A 177 10.72 1.03 -7.06
CA ILE A 177 10.37 1.56 -5.74
C ILE A 177 10.40 3.08 -5.84
N VAL A 178 9.32 3.75 -5.41
CA VAL A 178 9.25 5.21 -5.44
C VAL A 178 8.69 5.76 -4.14
N ASP A 179 9.38 6.77 -3.61
CA ASP A 179 8.87 7.60 -2.52
C ASP A 179 8.01 8.74 -3.07
N LEU A 180 6.68 8.61 -2.97
CA LEU A 180 5.73 9.70 -3.23
C LEU A 180 5.28 10.38 -1.94
N SER A 181 5.87 10.03 -0.79
CA SER A 181 5.37 10.49 0.50
C SER A 181 5.47 12.00 0.67
N ARG A 182 6.36 12.64 -0.10
CA ARG A 182 6.60 14.10 -0.11
C ARG A 182 5.82 14.83 -1.19
N LEU A 183 4.99 14.14 -1.98
CA LEU A 183 4.26 14.72 -3.12
C LEU A 183 3.41 15.94 -2.75
N PHE A 184 2.96 16.01 -1.50
CA PHE A 184 2.12 17.09 -0.99
C PHE A 184 2.82 18.03 0.01
N ASP A 185 4.11 17.83 0.29
CA ASP A 185 4.86 18.61 1.29
C ASP A 185 4.91 20.11 0.95
N ASN A 186 4.62 20.51 -0.29
CA ASN A 186 4.56 21.91 -0.76
C ASN A 186 3.28 22.18 -1.57
N LYS A 187 2.15 21.55 -1.22
CA LYS A 187 0.88 21.81 -1.92
C LYS A 187 0.41 23.25 -1.68
N SER A 188 -0.45 23.75 -2.57
CA SER A 188 -1.14 25.03 -2.35
C SER A 188 -1.96 24.97 -1.06
N PRO A 189 -1.87 25.98 -0.17
CA PRO A 189 -2.70 26.05 1.03
C PRO A 189 -4.18 26.31 0.72
N ASP A 190 -4.51 26.65 -0.53
CA ASP A 190 -5.89 26.90 -0.99
C ASP A 190 -6.56 25.65 -1.60
N GLU A 191 -5.80 24.58 -1.87
CA GLU A 191 -6.33 23.33 -2.42
C GLU A 191 -6.35 22.22 -1.37
N ALA A 192 -7.52 21.61 -1.14
CA ALA A 192 -7.66 20.45 -0.26
C ALA A 192 -7.42 19.14 -1.01
N TYR A 193 -6.50 18.31 -0.51
CA TYR A 193 -6.18 16.99 -1.05
C TYR A 193 -6.57 15.85 -0.10
N PHE A 194 -6.74 16.14 1.19
CA PHE A 194 -7.10 15.16 2.22
C PHE A 194 -8.56 15.32 2.65
N GLY A 195 -9.27 14.20 2.76
CA GLY A 195 -10.65 14.12 3.25
C GLY A 195 -10.70 13.85 4.75
N ASP A 196 -9.68 13.19 5.27
CA ASP A 196 -9.36 12.98 6.68
C ASP A 196 -7.87 12.56 6.80
N TYR A 197 -7.46 12.00 7.94
CA TYR A 197 -6.08 11.59 8.21
C TYR A 197 -5.59 10.33 7.46
N VAL A 198 -6.47 9.60 6.75
CA VAL A 198 -6.15 8.39 5.96
C VAL A 198 -6.67 8.43 4.50
N HIS A 199 -7.68 9.23 4.18
CA HIS A 199 -8.31 9.25 2.86
C HIS A 199 -8.00 10.53 2.07
N TYR A 200 -7.72 10.36 0.78
CA TYR A 200 -7.59 11.48 -0.16
C TYR A 200 -8.95 11.90 -0.74
N LEU A 201 -9.11 13.20 -0.97
CA LEU A 201 -10.15 13.77 -1.83
C LEU A 201 -9.88 13.44 -3.31
N PRO A 202 -10.88 13.55 -4.20
CA PRO A 202 -10.71 13.27 -5.63
C PRO A 202 -9.53 14.02 -6.25
N ARG A 203 -9.32 15.30 -5.89
CA ARG A 203 -8.18 16.11 -6.36
C ARG A 203 -6.82 15.50 -5.98
N GLY A 204 -6.65 15.11 -4.71
CA GLY A 204 -5.44 14.44 -4.26
C GLY A 204 -5.19 13.12 -5.00
N ARG A 205 -6.24 12.31 -5.19
CA ARG A 205 -6.17 11.05 -5.96
C ARG A 205 -5.73 11.29 -7.40
N THR A 206 -6.25 12.33 -8.06
CA THR A 206 -5.86 12.67 -9.43
C THR A 206 -4.38 13.00 -9.54
N ILE A 207 -3.82 13.74 -8.58
CA ILE A 207 -2.39 14.09 -8.58
C ILE A 207 -1.53 12.83 -8.36
N ILE A 208 -1.88 12.00 -7.37
CA ILE A 208 -1.19 10.73 -7.11
C ILE A 208 -1.24 9.82 -8.34
N ALA A 209 -2.43 9.64 -8.93
CA ALA A 209 -2.61 8.78 -10.10
C ALA A 209 -1.82 9.28 -11.31
N LYS A 210 -1.77 10.60 -11.52
CA LYS A 210 -0.95 11.22 -12.57
C LYS A 210 0.54 10.94 -12.35
N GLU A 211 1.01 11.06 -11.12
CA GLU A 211 2.42 10.81 -10.80
C GLU A 211 2.80 9.34 -10.99
N ILE A 212 1.96 8.42 -10.50
CA ILE A 212 2.11 6.97 -10.76
C ILE A 212 2.12 6.69 -12.27
N ALA A 213 1.20 7.30 -13.04
CA ALA A 213 1.15 7.12 -14.48
C ALA A 213 2.42 7.62 -15.18
N ASN A 214 2.95 8.78 -14.79
CA ASN A 214 4.20 9.33 -15.34
C ASN A 214 5.39 8.38 -15.12
N ILE A 215 5.41 7.67 -13.99
CA ILE A 215 6.47 6.72 -13.63
C ILE A 215 6.30 5.40 -14.38
N ILE A 216 5.09 4.82 -14.36
CA ILE A 216 4.86 3.46 -14.85
C ILE A 216 4.70 3.42 -16.39
N LEU A 217 4.05 4.43 -16.98
CA LEU A 217 3.68 4.39 -18.40
C LEU A 217 4.90 4.20 -19.33
N PRO A 218 6.05 4.89 -19.14
CA PRO A 218 7.24 4.65 -19.96
C PRO A 218 7.77 3.21 -19.84
N ILE A 219 7.69 2.62 -18.64
CA ILE A 219 8.14 1.25 -18.38
C ILE A 219 7.25 0.26 -19.14
N ILE A 220 5.93 0.43 -19.05
CA ILE A 220 4.96 -0.38 -19.80
C ILE A 220 5.18 -0.24 -21.31
N GLN A 221 5.31 0.99 -21.82
CA GLN A 221 5.52 1.24 -23.25
C GLN A 221 6.82 0.61 -23.76
N LYS A 222 7.90 0.68 -22.99
CA LYS A 222 9.17 0.01 -23.32
C LYS A 222 9.00 -1.51 -23.40
N LYS A 223 8.31 -2.12 -22.44
CA LYS A 223 8.02 -3.58 -22.47
C LYS A 223 7.16 -3.97 -23.67
N ILE A 224 6.13 -3.20 -23.99
CA ILE A 224 5.27 -3.43 -25.16
C ILE A 224 6.08 -3.40 -26.46
N ARG A 225 6.91 -2.36 -26.65
CA ARG A 225 7.74 -2.21 -27.87
C ARG A 225 8.78 -3.31 -28.03
N ASN A 226 9.30 -3.82 -26.92
CA ASN A 226 10.32 -4.86 -26.91
C ASN A 226 9.76 -6.29 -26.99
N ASN A 227 8.43 -6.44 -26.97
CA ASN A 227 7.78 -7.74 -27.11
C ASN A 227 7.37 -7.96 -28.58
N PRO A 228 8.08 -8.81 -29.35
CA PRO A 228 7.79 -9.04 -30.76
C PRO A 228 6.44 -9.73 -31.01
N ASP A 229 5.89 -10.39 -29.99
CA ASP A 229 4.64 -11.14 -30.07
C ASP A 229 3.44 -10.31 -29.60
N PHE A 230 3.64 -9.07 -29.12
CA PHE A 230 2.57 -8.22 -28.61
C PHE A 230 1.51 -7.91 -29.68
N ASN A 231 1.93 -7.77 -30.94
CA ASN A 231 1.02 -7.54 -32.08
C ASN A 231 0.48 -8.83 -32.70
N GLN A 232 0.93 -10.01 -32.25
CA GLN A 232 0.52 -11.30 -32.79
C GLN A 232 -0.69 -11.90 -32.04
N CYS A 233 -1.68 -11.06 -31.70
CA CYS A 233 -3.03 -11.56 -31.37
C CYS A 233 -3.70 -12.04 -32.66
N VAL A 234 -3.15 -13.09 -33.28
CA VAL A 234 -3.83 -13.83 -34.34
C VAL A 234 -4.71 -14.82 -33.59
N ALA A 235 -6.02 -14.57 -33.60
CA ALA A 235 -6.96 -15.58 -33.17
C ALA A 235 -6.69 -16.84 -34.00
N GLU A 236 -6.29 -17.93 -33.35
CA GLU A 236 -6.24 -19.24 -34.00
C GLU A 236 -7.65 -19.51 -34.56
N SER A 237 -7.73 -19.58 -35.89
CA SER A 237 -8.94 -19.87 -36.66
C SER A 237 -9.26 -21.35 -36.64
#